data_AF-H2BUP5-F1
#
_entry.id   AF-H2BUP5-F1
#
_cell.length_a   1.000
_cell.length_b   1.000
_cell.length_c   1.000
_cell.angle_alpha   90.00
_cell.angle_beta   90.00
_cell.angle_gamma   90.00
#
_symmetry.space_group_name_H-M   'P 1'
#
loop_
_entity.id
_entity.type
_entity.pdbx_description
1 polymer ?
#
loop_
_entity_poly.entity_id
_entity_poly.type
_entity_poly.pdbx_seq_one_letter_code
_entity_poly.pdbx_strand_id
1 'polypeptide(L)'
;MKTLFLTLALVVFSVSITAQDYARVSNTSLKTKPSAAHINPPSKFTTDVMAKERFKYRDFLSKSRKSDENFQIGQKIYTKKQLAQLLRKKARKSVNQNQFIQFMIDENPQFNGYFSKEEMVSLYQKFREGTFNNYVNDLASDFR
;
A
#
# COMPACT_ATOMS: atom_id res chain seq x y z
N MET A 1 47.84 -36.76 37.11
CA MET A 1 48.00 -36.18 35.76
C MET A 1 46.63 -35.72 35.28
N LYS A 2 46.20 -34.56 35.74
CA LYS A 2 44.80 -34.08 35.74
C LYS A 2 44.62 -32.77 34.95
N THR A 3 45.56 -32.45 34.06
CA THR A 3 45.65 -31.15 33.38
C THR A 3 45.80 -31.28 31.86
N LEU A 4 45.32 -32.39 31.28
CA LEU A 4 45.33 -32.61 29.82
C LEU A 4 43.92 -32.71 29.20
N PHE A 5 42.88 -32.78 30.02
CA PHE A 5 41.48 -32.83 29.54
C PHE A 5 40.83 -31.44 29.47
N LEU A 6 41.51 -30.39 29.95
CA LEU A 6 40.94 -29.06 30.11
C LEU A 6 41.16 -28.14 28.88
N THR A 7 42.02 -28.54 27.94
CA THR A 7 42.36 -27.74 26.75
C THR A 7 41.65 -28.22 25.47
N LEU A 8 41.06 -29.43 25.44
CA LEU A 8 40.39 -29.95 24.24
C LEU A 8 38.88 -29.59 24.18
N ALA A 9 38.24 -29.31 25.31
CA ALA A 9 36.84 -28.91 25.37
C ALA A 9 36.60 -27.43 24.99
N LEU A 10 37.65 -26.61 24.94
CA LEU A 10 37.56 -25.16 24.74
C LEU A 10 37.65 -24.72 23.26
N VAL A 11 38.03 -25.61 22.34
CA VAL A 11 38.18 -25.27 20.91
C VAL A 11 36.97 -25.70 20.07
N VAL A 12 36.15 -26.65 20.54
CA VAL A 12 35.00 -27.16 19.78
C VAL A 12 33.70 -26.38 20.06
N PHE A 13 33.70 -25.51 21.07
CA PHE A 13 32.55 -24.63 21.38
C PHE A 13 32.53 -23.30 20.62
N SER A 14 33.47 -23.11 19.71
CA SER A 14 33.55 -22.00 18.74
C SER A 14 33.83 -22.65 17.39
N VAL A 15 32.92 -22.81 16.45
CA VAL A 15 32.03 -21.81 15.88
C VAL A 15 30.85 -22.57 15.30
N SER A 16 29.80 -22.77 16.08
CA SER A 16 28.52 -23.22 15.55
C SER A 16 27.41 -22.69 16.43
N ILE A 17 26.68 -21.75 15.83
CA ILE A 17 25.26 -21.44 16.05
C ILE A 17 24.97 -20.27 17.02
N THR A 18 24.41 -19.23 16.39
CA THR A 18 23.40 -18.24 16.84
C THR A 18 23.79 -17.05 17.70
N ALA A 19 23.64 -15.85 17.11
CA ALA A 19 22.73 -14.79 17.55
C ALA A 19 22.86 -13.63 16.54
N GLN A 20 21.98 -13.50 15.55
CA GLN A 20 20.94 -12.47 15.59
C GLN A 20 20.94 -11.62 16.87
N ASP A 21 21.52 -10.41 16.83
CA ASP A 21 20.82 -9.18 17.25
C ASP A 21 21.62 -7.89 16.97
N TYR A 22 20.94 -6.98 16.28
CA TYR A 22 20.84 -5.52 16.47
C TYR A 22 22.02 -4.62 16.93
N ALA A 23 22.22 -3.57 16.11
CA ALA A 23 22.41 -2.13 16.44
C ALA A 23 23.84 -1.58 16.68
N ARG A 24 24.36 -0.77 15.72
CA ARG A 24 24.52 0.74 15.73
C ARG A 24 25.86 1.21 16.36
N VAL A 25 26.68 2.17 15.89
CA VAL A 25 26.66 3.36 14.99
C VAL A 25 28.12 3.71 14.61
N SER A 26 28.32 4.43 13.49
CA SER A 26 29.29 5.55 13.28
C SER A 26 30.04 5.40 11.94
N ASN A 27 30.13 6.34 11.02
CA ASN A 27 29.60 7.69 10.86
C ASN A 27 29.61 7.92 9.35
N THR A 28 28.47 7.76 8.69
CA THR A 28 28.29 8.39 7.38
C THR A 28 27.08 9.27 7.55
N SER A 29 27.33 10.57 7.64
CA SER A 29 26.34 11.59 7.30
C SER A 29 26.05 11.44 5.80
N LEU A 30 25.40 10.33 5.44
CA LEU A 30 24.41 10.37 4.39
C LEU A 30 23.34 11.25 4.99
N LYS A 31 23.47 12.56 4.74
CA LYS A 31 22.30 13.38 4.49
C LYS A 31 21.49 12.56 3.50
N THR A 32 20.56 11.76 4.02
CA THR A 32 19.43 11.27 3.27
C THR A 32 18.84 12.56 2.78
N LYS A 33 19.18 12.91 1.53
CA LYS A 33 18.48 13.92 0.76
C LYS A 33 17.03 13.57 1.07
N PRO A 34 16.22 14.45 1.70
CA PRO A 34 14.79 14.20 1.72
C PRO A 34 14.47 13.90 0.28
N SER A 35 14.06 12.64 0.02
CA SER A 35 13.81 12.14 -1.32
C SER A 35 13.02 13.26 -1.97
N ALA A 36 13.68 13.98 -2.89
CA ALA A 36 13.09 15.17 -3.47
C ALA A 36 11.73 14.71 -3.89
N ALA A 37 10.67 15.32 -3.35
CA ALA A 37 9.31 14.85 -3.53
C ALA A 37 9.11 14.71 -5.03
N HIS A 38 9.36 13.49 -5.53
CA HIS A 38 9.24 13.18 -6.93
C HIS A 38 7.74 13.16 -7.03
N ILE A 39 7.21 14.28 -7.52
CA ILE A 39 5.85 14.37 -7.99
C ILE A 39 5.83 13.39 -9.16
N ASN A 40 5.72 12.10 -8.84
CA ASN A 40 5.52 11.07 -9.83
C ASN A 40 4.25 11.48 -10.54
N PRO A 41 4.26 11.56 -11.88
CA PRO A 41 3.04 11.83 -12.61
C PRO A 41 1.97 10.84 -12.13
N PRO A 42 0.71 11.30 -11.95
CA PRO A 42 -0.32 10.45 -11.40
C PRO A 42 -0.38 9.13 -12.14
N SER A 43 -0.49 8.02 -11.41
CA SER A 43 -0.52 6.73 -12.08
C SER A 43 -1.67 6.72 -13.11
N LYS A 44 -1.53 5.99 -14.21
CA LYS A 44 -2.61 5.88 -15.21
C LYS A 44 -3.94 5.49 -14.56
N PHE A 45 -3.87 4.61 -13.55
CA PHE A 45 -5.01 4.25 -12.73
C PHE A 45 -5.63 5.46 -12.02
N THR A 46 -4.80 6.28 -11.34
CA THR A 46 -5.28 7.47 -10.63
C THR A 46 -5.89 8.47 -11.60
N THR A 47 -5.25 8.70 -12.75
CA THR A 47 -5.75 9.60 -13.79
C THR A 47 -7.16 9.18 -14.25
N ASP A 48 -7.39 7.89 -14.49
CA ASP A 48 -8.71 7.37 -14.89
C ASP A 48 -9.78 7.55 -13.82
N VAL A 49 -9.39 7.51 -12.54
CA VAL A 49 -10.31 7.76 -11.42
C VAL A 49 -10.62 9.24 -11.29
N MET A 50 -9.61 10.10 -11.41
CA MET A 50 -9.73 11.55 -11.20
C MET A 50 -10.37 12.28 -12.38
N ALA A 51 -10.21 11.77 -13.62
CA ALA A 51 -10.85 12.32 -14.82
C ALA A 51 -12.39 12.32 -14.76
N LYS A 52 -12.98 11.55 -13.83
CA LYS A 52 -14.44 11.52 -13.63
C LYS A 52 -14.82 12.49 -12.52
N GLU A 53 -15.44 13.61 -12.92
CA GLU A 53 -16.04 14.58 -11.99
C GLU A 53 -16.97 13.86 -10.99
N ARG A 54 -17.93 13.09 -11.50
CA ARG A 54 -18.83 12.24 -10.70
C ARG A 54 -18.37 10.78 -10.74
N PHE A 55 -17.51 10.40 -9.82
CA PHE A 55 -17.01 9.03 -9.72
C PHE A 55 -18.09 8.07 -9.18
N LYS A 56 -18.65 7.25 -10.08
CA LYS A 56 -19.55 6.15 -9.71
C LYS A 56 -18.77 4.84 -9.66
N TYR A 57 -18.57 4.29 -8.45
CA TYR A 57 -17.80 3.06 -8.24
C TYR A 57 -18.35 1.87 -9.05
N ARG A 58 -19.68 1.70 -9.14
CA ARG A 58 -20.29 0.59 -9.91
C ARG A 58 -19.94 0.68 -11.39
N ASP A 59 -20.03 1.86 -11.97
CA ASP A 59 -19.72 2.11 -13.38
C ASP A 59 -18.22 1.95 -13.65
N PHE A 60 -17.39 2.46 -12.74
CA PHE A 60 -15.94 2.25 -12.80
C PHE A 60 -15.62 0.76 -12.77
N LEU A 61 -16.13 0.02 -11.79
CA LEU A 61 -15.91 -1.43 -11.66
C LEU A 61 -16.40 -2.22 -12.87
N SER A 62 -17.55 -1.84 -13.46
CA SER A 62 -18.08 -2.46 -14.67
C SER A 62 -17.12 -2.29 -15.85
N LYS A 63 -16.62 -1.06 -16.06
CA LYS A 63 -15.61 -0.78 -17.09
C LYS A 63 -14.28 -1.50 -16.80
N SER A 64 -13.86 -1.57 -15.54
CA SER A 64 -12.63 -2.26 -15.14
C SER A 64 -12.64 -3.77 -15.40
N ARG A 65 -13.82 -4.39 -15.52
CA ARG A 65 -13.93 -5.83 -15.88
C ARG A 65 -13.62 -6.10 -17.35
N LYS A 66 -13.80 -5.11 -18.21
CA LYS A 66 -13.55 -5.20 -19.67
C LYS A 66 -12.14 -4.70 -20.04
N SER A 67 -11.32 -4.40 -19.05
CA SER A 67 -10.01 -3.79 -19.22
C SER A 67 -8.93 -4.83 -19.00
N ASP A 68 -8.03 -4.96 -19.97
CA ASP A 68 -6.84 -5.85 -19.87
C ASP A 68 -5.65 -5.16 -19.19
N GLU A 69 -5.85 -3.94 -18.69
CA GLU A 69 -4.83 -3.18 -17.96
C GLU A 69 -4.42 -3.84 -16.64
N ASN A 70 -3.11 -3.96 -16.49
CA ASN A 70 -2.44 -4.48 -15.31
C ASN A 70 -1.51 -3.42 -14.71
N PHE A 71 -1.45 -3.41 -13.38
CA PHE A 71 -0.68 -2.45 -12.59
C PHE A 71 0.30 -3.22 -11.72
N GLN A 72 1.59 -3.08 -12.00
CA GLN A 72 2.65 -3.66 -11.19
C GLN A 72 2.97 -2.74 -10.01
N ILE A 73 2.80 -3.25 -8.80
CA ILE A 73 3.03 -2.53 -7.55
C ILE A 73 3.99 -3.37 -6.71
N GLY A 74 5.28 -3.06 -6.82
CA GLY A 74 6.34 -3.92 -6.31
C GLY A 74 6.42 -5.25 -7.07
N GLN A 75 6.31 -6.35 -6.33
CA GLN A 75 6.34 -7.72 -6.88
C GLN A 75 4.95 -8.26 -7.24
N LYS A 76 3.87 -7.52 -6.94
CA LYS A 76 2.50 -7.94 -7.21
C LYS A 76 1.95 -7.25 -8.46
N ILE A 77 1.21 -8.00 -9.26
CA ILE A 77 0.47 -7.47 -10.41
C ILE A 77 -1.01 -7.46 -10.04
N TYR A 78 -1.65 -6.29 -10.21
CA TYR A 78 -3.07 -6.10 -10.00
C TYR A 78 -3.76 -5.78 -11.32
N THR A 79 -4.80 -6.53 -11.67
CA THR A 79 -5.73 -6.08 -12.71
C THR A 79 -6.43 -4.78 -12.26
N LYS A 80 -6.89 -3.97 -13.22
CA LYS A 80 -7.70 -2.76 -12.92
C LYS A 80 -8.86 -3.05 -11.97
N LYS A 81 -9.52 -4.19 -12.15
CA LYS A 81 -10.60 -4.66 -11.28
C LYS A 81 -10.11 -4.94 -9.86
N GLN A 82 -9.05 -5.72 -9.69
CA GLN A 82 -8.52 -6.08 -8.37
C GLN A 82 -8.07 -4.83 -7.60
N LEU A 83 -7.38 -3.90 -8.26
CA LEU A 83 -6.94 -2.66 -7.64
C LEU A 83 -8.13 -1.80 -7.20
N ALA A 84 -9.16 -1.64 -8.05
CA ALA A 84 -10.39 -0.93 -7.71
C ALA A 84 -11.12 -1.55 -6.50
N GLN A 85 -11.20 -2.88 -6.46
CA GLN A 85 -11.84 -3.61 -5.36
C GLN A 85 -11.07 -3.47 -4.06
N LEU A 86 -9.72 -3.55 -4.13
CA LEU A 86 -8.85 -3.36 -2.98
C LEU A 86 -9.04 -1.96 -2.39
N LEU A 87 -8.94 -0.92 -3.23
CA LEU A 87 -9.12 0.47 -2.83
C LEU A 87 -10.50 0.69 -2.19
N ARG A 88 -11.58 0.19 -2.82
CA ARG A 88 -12.93 0.28 -2.25
C ARG A 88 -13.04 -0.42 -0.89
N LYS A 89 -12.48 -1.63 -0.78
CA LYS A 89 -12.54 -2.44 0.44
C LYS A 89 -11.81 -1.74 1.58
N LYS A 90 -10.60 -1.24 1.34
CA LYS A 90 -9.82 -0.54 2.35
C LYS A 90 -10.46 0.80 2.71
N ALA A 91 -10.86 1.60 1.72
CA ALA A 91 -11.50 2.90 1.95
C ALA A 91 -12.79 2.83 2.78
N ARG A 92 -13.61 1.77 2.58
CA ARG A 92 -14.82 1.53 3.41
C ARG A 92 -14.52 1.05 4.82
N LYS A 93 -13.41 0.35 5.02
CA LYS A 93 -12.99 -0.15 6.34
C LYS A 93 -12.32 0.95 7.17
N SER A 94 -11.74 1.94 6.52
CA SER A 94 -11.03 3.03 7.18
C SER A 94 -11.99 4.08 7.70
N VAL A 95 -11.75 4.53 8.93
CA VAL A 95 -12.46 5.62 9.61
C VAL A 95 -11.98 6.99 9.11
N ASN A 96 -10.73 7.10 8.67
CA ASN A 96 -10.16 8.33 8.12
C ASN A 96 -9.08 8.03 7.05
N GLN A 97 -8.58 9.09 6.41
CA GLN A 97 -7.56 9.03 5.36
C GLN A 97 -6.26 8.38 5.84
N ASN A 98 -5.80 8.70 7.05
CA ASN A 98 -4.55 8.16 7.60
C ASN A 98 -4.65 6.65 7.80
N GLN A 99 -5.77 6.16 8.33
CA GLN A 99 -6.00 4.73 8.49
C GLN A 99 -6.12 4.02 7.13
N PHE A 100 -6.66 4.67 6.11
CA PHE A 100 -6.67 4.13 4.75
C PHE A 100 -5.26 3.97 4.18
N ILE A 101 -4.44 5.01 4.28
CA ILE A 101 -3.05 4.97 3.83
C ILE A 101 -2.31 3.84 4.56
N GLN A 102 -2.47 3.75 5.88
CA GLN A 102 -1.85 2.69 6.66
C GLN A 102 -2.30 1.31 6.19
N PHE A 103 -3.60 1.07 6.01
CA PHE A 103 -4.11 -0.22 5.54
C PHE A 103 -3.66 -0.61 4.12
N MET A 104 -3.35 0.38 3.28
CA MET A 104 -2.75 0.15 1.96
C MET A 104 -1.28 -0.25 2.12
N ILE A 105 -0.51 0.49 2.92
CA ILE A 105 0.90 0.19 3.19
C ILE A 105 1.06 -1.19 3.86
N ASP A 106 0.20 -1.53 4.83
CA ASP A 106 0.19 -2.83 5.50
C ASP A 106 -0.11 -3.99 4.52
N GLU A 107 -0.92 -3.74 3.48
CA GLU A 107 -1.23 -4.72 2.44
C GLU A 107 -0.05 -4.95 1.49
N ASN A 108 0.64 -3.87 1.13
CA ASN A 108 1.85 -3.88 0.32
C ASN A 108 2.62 -2.55 0.52
N PRO A 109 3.80 -2.55 1.15
CA PRO A 109 4.56 -1.33 1.42
C PRO A 109 4.90 -0.51 0.17
N GLN A 110 4.96 -1.18 -0.99
CA GLN A 110 5.26 -0.55 -2.28
C GLN A 110 4.16 0.39 -2.76
N PHE A 111 2.98 0.37 -2.15
CA PHE A 111 1.94 1.36 -2.42
C PHE A 111 2.38 2.80 -2.11
N ASN A 112 3.28 3.01 -1.14
CA ASN A 112 3.81 4.34 -0.82
C ASN A 112 4.81 4.86 -1.87
N GLY A 113 5.39 3.97 -2.69
CA GLY A 113 6.22 4.34 -3.83
C GLY A 113 5.41 4.48 -5.12
N TYR A 114 4.29 3.76 -5.23
CA TYR A 114 3.46 3.74 -6.43
C TYR A 114 2.45 4.89 -6.47
N PHE A 115 1.82 5.22 -5.34
CA PHE A 115 0.93 6.37 -5.21
C PHE A 115 1.58 7.41 -4.31
N SER A 116 1.55 8.67 -4.74
CA SER A 116 1.83 9.79 -3.83
C SER A 116 0.79 9.86 -2.71
N LYS A 117 1.13 10.58 -1.63
CA LYS A 117 0.22 10.75 -0.49
C LYS A 117 -1.06 11.48 -0.92
N GLU A 118 -0.93 12.47 -1.81
CA GLU A 118 -2.01 13.26 -2.36
C GLU A 118 -2.95 12.40 -3.22
N GLU A 119 -2.39 11.49 -4.04
CA GLU A 119 -3.17 10.52 -4.78
C GLU A 119 -3.92 9.57 -3.84
N MET A 120 -3.27 9.06 -2.78
CA MET A 120 -3.93 8.19 -1.81
C MET A 120 -5.10 8.88 -1.10
N VAL A 121 -4.94 10.15 -0.73
CA VAL A 121 -6.02 10.96 -0.13
C VAL A 121 -7.19 11.12 -1.11
N SER A 122 -6.89 11.44 -2.38
CA SER A 122 -7.91 11.63 -3.42
C SER A 122 -8.63 10.32 -3.74
N LEU A 123 -7.87 9.21 -3.86
CA LEU A 123 -8.41 7.87 -4.05
C LEU A 123 -9.31 7.48 -2.89
N TYR A 124 -8.90 7.75 -1.65
CA TYR A 124 -9.75 7.51 -0.49
C TYR A 124 -11.08 8.27 -0.59
N GLN A 125 -11.09 9.55 -0.95
CA GLN A 125 -12.33 10.32 -1.07
C GLN A 125 -13.27 9.68 -2.11
N LYS A 126 -12.75 9.44 -3.32
CA LYS A 126 -13.51 8.84 -4.43
C LYS A 126 -14.01 7.44 -4.11
N PHE A 127 -13.19 6.60 -3.48
CA PHE A 127 -13.53 5.20 -3.18
C PHE A 127 -14.22 5.00 -1.84
N ARG A 128 -14.20 5.95 -0.90
CA ARG A 128 -14.98 5.87 0.34
C ARG A 128 -16.42 6.28 0.08
N GLU A 129 -16.60 7.35 -0.69
CA GLU A 129 -17.91 7.76 -1.13
C GLU A 129 -18.59 6.57 -1.83
N GLY A 130 -19.82 6.26 -1.44
CA GLY A 130 -20.69 5.73 -2.47
C GLY A 130 -22.00 5.14 -2.06
N THR A 131 -22.87 5.27 -3.06
CA THR A 131 -23.98 4.40 -3.47
C THR A 131 -25.16 4.26 -2.52
N PHE A 132 -24.99 4.29 -1.20
CA PHE A 132 -26.18 4.19 -0.34
C PHE A 132 -27.04 5.45 -0.45
N ASN A 133 -26.43 6.63 -0.37
CA ASN A 133 -27.15 7.88 -0.63
C ASN A 133 -27.68 7.96 -2.05
N ASN A 134 -26.93 7.56 -3.07
CA ASN A 134 -27.42 7.72 -4.45
C ASN A 134 -28.57 6.76 -4.79
N TYR A 135 -28.58 5.51 -4.31
CA TYR A 135 -29.73 4.64 -4.57
C TYR A 135 -30.99 5.12 -3.85
N VAL A 136 -30.87 5.55 -2.59
CA VAL A 136 -32.00 6.11 -1.82
C VAL A 136 -32.43 7.46 -2.39
N ASN A 137 -31.50 8.30 -2.81
CA ASN A 137 -31.78 9.59 -3.45
C ASN A 137 -32.39 9.41 -4.84
N ASP A 138 -31.89 8.46 -5.65
CA ASP A 138 -32.43 8.14 -6.98
C ASP A 138 -33.85 7.55 -6.82
N LEU A 139 -34.08 6.66 -5.84
CA LEU A 139 -35.44 6.20 -5.51
C LEU A 139 -36.32 7.37 -5.08
N ALA A 140 -35.86 8.19 -4.15
CA ALA A 140 -36.64 9.31 -3.61
C ALA A 140 -36.93 10.40 -4.66
N SER A 141 -36.07 10.54 -5.68
CA SER A 141 -36.32 11.44 -6.80
C SER A 141 -37.29 10.87 -7.82
N ASP A 142 -37.33 9.54 -8.01
CA ASP A 142 -38.31 8.88 -8.91
C ASP A 142 -39.73 8.88 -8.33
N PHE A 143 -39.88 9.09 -7.01
CA PHE A 143 -41.18 9.22 -6.33
C PHE A 143 -41.67 10.68 -6.20
N ARG A 144 -41.03 11.65 -6.86
CA ARG A 144 -41.36 13.08 -6.80
C ARG A 144 -41.70 13.64 -8.17
#